data_AF-A0A835BFJ4-F1
#
_entry.id   AF-A0A835BFJ4-F1
#
_cell.length_a   1.000
_cell.length_b   1.000
_cell.length_c   1.000
_cell.angle_alpha   90.00
_cell.angle_beta   90.00
_cell.angle_gamma   90.00
#
_symmetry.space_group_name_H-M   'P 1'
#
loop_
_entity.id
_entity.type
_entity.pdbx_description
1 polymer ?
#
loop_
_entity_poly.entity_id
_entity_poly.type
_entity_poly.pdbx_seq_one_letter_code
_entity_poly.pdbx_strand_id
1 'polypeptide(L)'
;MAAPAIDEADEEWMIMALRELVEDDGDQGLEGDLRGMRSMAASLEGAASLTPQSWSWVEHAESMATEAAGILAREAADIQRGLSLVSRRPGEEAFAAALRRQAAVTGAGLADAEWLAAAARRIRVRELRRVAAAEHVAHPDTAAFLGHIARETDASLARGEVPAAEELALAEQAEAAAVRMEQRLAALAGRLRRGAAEFAEVEEEAALVAALERQAGKADAALGAVEAFTASVRRFRAAGGGGGGGGALPVVAGDAGPGNTNIADIYVVVIKFEILHL
;
A
#
# COMPACT_ATOMS: atom_id res chain seq x y z
N MET A 1 -12.85 31.29 -33.49
CA MET A 1 -11.67 31.58 -32.65
C MET A 1 -10.47 30.92 -33.32
N ALA A 2 -9.47 31.70 -33.72
CA ALA A 2 -8.23 31.17 -34.29
C ALA A 2 -7.35 30.62 -33.17
N ALA A 3 -6.72 29.46 -33.39
CA ALA A 3 -5.72 28.92 -32.47
C ALA A 3 -4.51 29.89 -32.41
N PRO A 4 -3.87 30.07 -31.24
CA PRO A 4 -2.66 30.88 -31.14
C PRO A 4 -1.58 30.31 -32.06
N ALA A 5 -0.97 31.17 -32.89
CA ALA A 5 0.18 30.81 -33.71
C ALA A 5 1.34 30.47 -32.77
N ILE A 6 1.85 29.25 -32.87
CA ILE A 6 3.09 28.83 -32.20
C ILE A 6 4.22 29.62 -32.86
N ASP A 7 5.14 30.17 -32.07
CA ASP A 7 6.27 30.98 -32.55
C ASP A 7 7.30 30.08 -33.27
N GLU A 8 7.96 30.61 -34.31
CA GLU A 8 8.96 29.89 -35.11
C GLU A 8 10.17 29.46 -34.24
N ALA A 9 10.46 30.24 -33.18
CA ALA A 9 11.44 29.90 -32.16
C ALA A 9 11.04 28.70 -31.29
N ASP A 10 9.75 28.53 -31.00
CA ASP A 10 9.24 27.37 -30.24
C ASP A 10 9.31 26.09 -31.10
N GLU A 11 9.07 26.21 -32.41
CA GLU A 11 9.23 25.10 -33.35
C GLU A 11 10.68 24.64 -33.49
N GLU A 12 11.64 25.57 -33.57
CA GLU A 12 13.07 25.24 -33.60
C GLU A 12 13.56 24.61 -32.28
N TRP A 13 13.12 25.14 -31.14
CA TRP A 13 13.45 24.57 -29.83
C TRP A 13 12.92 23.13 -29.69
N MET A 14 11.67 22.89 -30.09
CA MET A 14 11.08 21.55 -30.13
C MET A 14 11.86 20.59 -31.04
N ILE A 15 12.26 21.04 -32.23
CA ILE A 15 13.05 20.21 -33.16
C ILE A 15 14.42 19.87 -32.56
N MET A 16 15.08 20.80 -31.86
CA MET A 16 16.34 20.51 -31.17
C MET A 16 16.16 19.49 -30.06
N ALA A 17 15.14 19.64 -29.21
CA ALA A 17 14.85 18.67 -28.15
C ALA A 17 14.56 17.26 -28.72
N LEU A 18 13.88 17.18 -29.85
CA LEU A 18 13.62 15.91 -30.54
C LEU A 18 14.88 15.29 -31.17
N ARG A 19 15.89 16.09 -31.53
CA ARG A 19 17.19 15.56 -31.97
C ARG A 19 17.94 14.94 -30.81
N GLU A 20 18.00 15.63 -29.68
CA GLU A 20 18.61 15.10 -28.45
C GLU A 20 17.94 13.78 -28.03
N LEU A 21 16.60 13.72 -28.05
CA LEU A 21 15.84 12.50 -27.78
C LEU A 21 16.18 11.32 -28.70
N VAL A 22 16.46 11.59 -29.98
CA VAL A 22 16.79 10.54 -30.97
C VAL A 22 18.24 10.09 -30.88
N GLU A 23 19.13 10.98 -30.41
CA GLU A 23 20.56 10.67 -30.21
C GLU A 23 20.80 9.92 -28.89
N ASP A 24 19.95 10.15 -27.89
CA ASP A 24 19.88 9.35 -26.69
C ASP A 24 19.13 8.04 -27.02
N ASP A 25 19.88 7.03 -27.50
CA ASP A 25 19.40 5.73 -28.00
C ASP A 25 18.75 4.90 -26.86
N GLY A 26 17.60 5.38 -26.41
CA GLY A 26 16.98 5.16 -25.11
C GLY A 26 16.68 3.69 -24.77
N ASP A 27 17.46 3.23 -23.79
CA ASP A 27 17.06 2.44 -22.62
C ASP A 27 16.40 1.07 -22.84
N GLN A 28 17.24 0.07 -23.11
CA GLN A 28 16.91 -1.35 -22.99
C GLN A 28 16.50 -1.78 -21.55
N GLY A 29 16.74 -0.94 -20.53
CA GLY A 29 16.36 -1.22 -19.14
C GLY A 29 14.85 -1.20 -18.94
N LEU A 30 14.15 -0.24 -19.54
CA LEU A 30 12.71 -0.04 -19.37
C LEU A 30 11.88 -1.22 -19.88
N GLU A 31 12.26 -1.82 -21.01
CA GLU A 31 11.60 -3.02 -21.55
C GLU A 31 11.74 -4.24 -20.61
N GLY A 32 12.92 -4.39 -19.99
CA GLY A 32 13.18 -5.44 -19.00
C GLY A 32 12.30 -5.28 -17.76
N ASP A 33 12.20 -4.06 -17.26
CA ASP A 33 11.40 -3.71 -16.09
C ASP A 33 9.90 -3.90 -16.34
N LEU A 34 9.40 -3.43 -17.49
CA LEU A 34 8.00 -3.63 -17.89
C LEU A 34 7.66 -5.11 -18.06
N ARG A 35 8.54 -5.93 -18.64
CA ARG A 35 8.35 -7.38 -18.73
C ARG A 35 8.27 -8.02 -17.34
N GLY A 36 9.11 -7.61 -16.41
CA GLY A 36 9.06 -8.04 -15.01
C GLY A 36 7.71 -7.68 -14.36
N MET A 37 7.25 -6.44 -14.55
CA MET A 37 5.97 -5.98 -14.02
C MET A 37 4.77 -6.73 -14.63
N ARG A 38 4.81 -7.05 -15.93
CA ARG A 38 3.79 -7.88 -16.59
C ARG A 38 3.69 -9.27 -16.00
N SER A 39 4.84 -9.92 -15.78
CA SER A 39 4.90 -11.25 -15.19
C SER A 39 4.27 -11.26 -13.80
N MET A 40 4.61 -10.25 -12.98
CA MET A 40 4.02 -10.07 -11.66
C MET A 40 2.50 -9.83 -11.75
N ALA A 41 2.03 -8.92 -12.61
CA ALA A 41 0.61 -8.66 -12.79
C ALA A 41 -0.17 -9.92 -13.21
N ALA A 42 0.36 -10.69 -14.17
CA ALA A 42 -0.24 -11.95 -14.60
C ALA A 42 -0.34 -12.97 -13.46
N SER A 43 0.68 -13.07 -12.60
CA SER A 43 0.63 -13.95 -11.43
C SER A 43 -0.48 -13.56 -10.44
N LEU A 44 -0.73 -12.25 -10.30
CA LEU A 44 -1.76 -11.72 -9.41
C LEU A 44 -3.16 -11.80 -10.01
N GLU A 45 -3.31 -11.76 -11.34
CA GLU A 45 -4.59 -12.00 -12.02
C GLU A 45 -5.15 -13.40 -11.71
N GLY A 46 -4.32 -14.41 -11.42
CA GLY A 46 -4.79 -15.74 -11.02
C GLY A 46 -5.00 -15.93 -9.51
N ALA A 47 -4.57 -14.98 -8.68
CA ALA A 47 -4.59 -15.13 -7.22
C ALA A 47 -6.01 -15.06 -6.64
N ALA A 48 -6.32 -15.94 -5.69
CA ALA A 48 -7.61 -15.97 -4.99
C ALA A 48 -7.81 -14.75 -4.06
N SER A 49 -6.72 -14.23 -3.49
CA SER A 49 -6.68 -13.02 -2.67
C SER A 49 -5.30 -12.37 -2.76
N LEU A 50 -5.23 -11.08 -2.50
CA LEU A 50 -3.95 -10.38 -2.42
C LEU A 50 -3.39 -10.45 -1.00
N THR A 51 -2.06 -10.57 -0.89
CA THR A 51 -1.35 -10.24 0.35
C THR A 51 -1.27 -8.70 0.49
N PRO A 52 -1.00 -8.16 1.70
CA PRO A 52 -0.84 -6.72 1.88
C PRO A 52 0.26 -6.13 0.98
N GLN A 53 1.35 -6.87 0.79
CA GLN A 53 2.46 -6.49 -0.08
C GLN A 53 2.04 -6.49 -1.55
N SER A 54 1.34 -7.53 -1.99
CA SER A 54 0.81 -7.61 -3.36
C SER A 54 -0.20 -6.49 -3.63
N TRP A 55 -1.05 -6.14 -2.67
CA TRP A 55 -2.00 -5.04 -2.82
C TRP A 55 -1.29 -3.69 -2.92
N SER A 56 -0.32 -3.41 -2.04
CA SER A 56 0.51 -2.20 -2.14
C SER A 56 1.26 -2.12 -3.49
N TRP A 57 1.78 -3.25 -3.97
CA TRP A 57 2.43 -3.31 -5.27
C TRP A 57 1.46 -2.97 -6.41
N VAL A 58 0.24 -3.50 -6.40
CA VAL A 58 -0.79 -3.21 -7.41
C VAL A 58 -1.16 -1.73 -7.42
N GLU A 59 -1.40 -1.11 -6.26
CA GLU A 59 -1.71 0.32 -6.18
C GLU A 59 -0.56 1.18 -6.73
N HIS A 60 0.68 0.83 -6.38
CA HIS A 60 1.85 1.54 -6.87
C HIS A 60 2.05 1.35 -8.37
N ALA A 61 1.88 0.13 -8.88
CA ALA A 61 1.99 -0.18 -10.31
C ALA A 61 0.93 0.56 -11.13
N GLU A 62 -0.32 0.63 -10.67
CA GLU A 62 -1.38 1.40 -11.34
C GLU A 62 -1.02 2.88 -11.43
N SER A 63 -0.56 3.47 -10.31
CA SER A 63 -0.17 4.88 -10.26
C SER A 63 1.01 5.18 -11.19
N MET A 64 2.10 4.41 -11.10
CA MET A 64 3.28 4.60 -11.93
C MET A 64 2.98 4.40 -13.41
N ALA A 65 2.23 3.35 -13.76
CA ALA A 65 1.91 3.06 -15.16
C ALA A 65 0.99 4.13 -15.76
N THR A 66 0.06 4.69 -14.98
CA THR A 66 -0.78 5.81 -15.40
C THR A 66 0.05 7.08 -15.64
N GLU A 67 1.00 7.36 -14.76
CA GLU A 67 1.92 8.50 -14.93
C GLU A 67 2.82 8.32 -16.16
N ALA A 68 3.42 7.14 -16.32
CA ALA A 68 4.25 6.79 -17.47
C ALA A 68 3.48 6.90 -18.79
N ALA A 69 2.25 6.38 -18.86
CA ALA A 69 1.38 6.55 -20.02
C ALA A 69 1.12 8.03 -20.32
N GLY A 70 0.90 8.86 -19.29
CA GLY A 70 0.71 10.29 -19.44
C GLY A 70 1.94 11.05 -19.96
N ILE A 71 3.15 10.60 -19.62
CA ILE A 71 4.42 11.13 -20.14
C ILE A 71 4.61 10.72 -21.59
N LEU A 72 4.52 9.42 -21.87
CA LEU A 72 4.71 8.85 -23.20
C LEU A 72 3.68 9.35 -24.21
N ALA A 73 2.43 9.60 -23.79
CA ALA A 73 1.42 10.20 -24.65
C ALA A 73 1.76 11.65 -25.06
N ARG A 74 2.39 12.44 -24.17
CA ARG A 74 2.86 13.79 -24.50
C ARG A 74 4.04 13.74 -25.44
N GLU A 75 5.03 12.88 -25.15
CA GLU A 75 6.19 12.68 -26.01
C GLU A 75 5.78 12.19 -27.40
N ALA A 76 4.85 11.23 -27.49
CA ALA A 76 4.30 10.78 -28.76
C ALA A 76 3.64 11.93 -29.54
N ALA A 77 2.89 12.82 -28.86
CA ALA A 77 2.31 13.99 -29.49
C ALA A 77 3.39 14.98 -29.98
N ASP A 78 4.47 15.19 -29.22
CA ASP A 78 5.61 16.02 -29.62
C ASP A 78 6.34 15.45 -30.83
N ILE A 79 6.62 14.14 -30.84
CA ILE A 79 7.23 13.46 -31.98
C ILE A 79 6.34 13.57 -33.23
N GLN A 80 5.02 13.38 -33.11
CA GLN A 80 4.09 13.54 -34.25
C GLN A 80 4.05 14.98 -34.77
N ARG A 81 4.11 15.98 -33.88
CA ARG A 81 4.25 17.39 -34.25
C ARG A 81 5.56 17.64 -34.99
N GLY A 82 6.69 17.19 -34.43
CA GLY A 82 8.01 17.33 -35.04
C GLY A 82 8.11 16.65 -36.40
N LEU A 83 7.58 15.43 -36.54
CA LEU A 83 7.50 14.72 -37.82
C LEU A 83 6.75 15.53 -38.88
N SER A 84 5.66 16.21 -38.50
CA SER A 84 4.88 17.05 -39.42
C SER A 84 5.64 18.28 -39.91
N LEU A 85 6.51 18.84 -39.07
CA LEU A 85 7.38 19.98 -39.43
C LEU A 85 8.57 19.55 -40.29
N VAL A 86 9.24 18.48 -39.88
CA VAL A 86 10.50 18.02 -40.48
C VAL A 86 10.27 17.31 -41.83
N SER A 87 9.15 16.61 -42.01
CA SER A 87 8.85 15.89 -43.26
C SER A 87 8.67 16.81 -44.48
N ARG A 88 8.56 18.13 -44.26
CA ARG A 88 8.43 19.15 -45.32
C ARG A 88 9.76 19.83 -45.66
N ARG A 89 10.81 19.57 -44.88
CA ARG A 89 12.12 20.23 -45.01
C ARG A 89 13.06 19.37 -45.88
N PRO A 90 13.67 19.94 -46.94
CA PRO A 90 14.63 19.20 -47.76
C PRO A 90 15.91 18.91 -46.97
N GLY A 91 16.44 17.68 -47.07
CA GLY A 91 17.68 17.26 -46.41
C GLY A 91 17.51 16.67 -45.01
N GLU A 92 16.27 16.57 -44.52
CA GLU A 92 15.94 16.06 -43.18
C GLU A 92 15.42 14.61 -43.19
N GLU A 93 15.58 13.88 -44.29
CA GLU A 93 14.97 12.56 -44.49
C GLU A 93 15.48 11.53 -43.47
N ALA A 94 16.77 11.60 -43.12
CA ALA A 94 17.39 10.73 -42.13
C ALA A 94 16.85 10.99 -40.72
N PHE A 95 16.71 12.26 -40.33
CA PHE A 95 16.14 12.65 -39.04
C PHE A 95 14.65 12.30 -38.95
N ALA A 96 13.87 12.55 -40.01
CA ALA A 96 12.48 12.12 -40.09
C ALA A 96 12.34 10.58 -40.00
N ALA A 97 13.25 9.81 -40.60
CA ALA A 97 13.26 8.35 -40.46
C ALA A 97 13.59 7.90 -39.03
N ALA A 98 14.51 8.59 -38.35
CA ALA A 98 14.84 8.32 -36.96
C ALA A 98 13.68 8.67 -36.01
N LEU A 99 13.03 9.82 -36.19
CA LEU A 99 11.82 10.19 -35.45
C LEU A 99 10.67 9.19 -35.64
N ARG A 100 10.50 8.60 -36.83
CA ARG A 100 9.49 7.54 -37.02
C ARG A 100 9.82 6.27 -36.23
N ARG A 101 11.10 5.92 -36.10
CA ARG A 101 11.51 4.80 -35.23
C ARG A 101 11.24 5.14 -33.77
N GLN A 102 11.60 6.35 -33.33
CA GLN A 102 11.31 6.79 -31.97
C GLN A 102 9.80 6.79 -31.68
N ALA A 103 8.98 7.31 -32.59
CA ALA A 103 7.53 7.26 -32.48
C ALA A 103 6.99 5.82 -32.29
N ALA A 104 7.59 4.84 -32.95
CA ALA A 104 7.21 3.44 -32.81
C ALA A 104 7.60 2.88 -31.43
N VAL A 105 8.79 3.22 -30.93
CA VAL A 105 9.26 2.84 -29.58
C VAL A 105 8.40 3.48 -28.50
N THR A 106 8.24 4.81 -28.53
CA THR A 106 7.37 5.57 -27.60
C THR A 106 5.93 5.04 -27.64
N GLY A 107 5.41 4.73 -28.83
CA GLY A 107 4.08 4.15 -29.00
C GLY A 107 3.94 2.75 -28.39
N ALA A 108 4.94 1.89 -28.52
CA ALA A 108 4.96 0.58 -27.87
C ALA A 108 5.03 0.72 -26.34
N GLY A 109 5.90 1.60 -25.83
CA GLY A 109 5.98 1.91 -24.40
C GLY A 109 4.66 2.44 -23.83
N LEU A 110 3.97 3.31 -24.57
CA LEU A 110 2.66 3.84 -24.18
C LEU A 110 1.64 2.70 -24.04
N ALA A 111 1.54 1.84 -25.05
CA ALA A 111 0.62 0.70 -25.01
C ALA A 111 0.95 -0.25 -23.85
N ASP A 112 2.23 -0.43 -23.54
CA ASP A 112 2.70 -1.25 -22.43
C ASP A 112 2.30 -0.67 -21.07
N ALA A 113 2.49 0.64 -20.88
CA ALA A 113 2.08 1.36 -19.67
C ALA A 113 0.55 1.35 -19.48
N GLU A 114 -0.21 1.63 -20.54
CA GLU A 114 -1.68 1.58 -20.51
C GLU A 114 -2.20 0.18 -20.16
N TRP A 115 -1.60 -0.86 -20.75
CA TRP A 115 -1.95 -2.24 -20.42
C TRP A 115 -1.72 -2.54 -18.94
N LEU A 116 -0.57 -2.13 -18.39
CA LEU A 116 -0.21 -2.39 -16.99
C LEU A 116 -1.12 -1.63 -16.02
N ALA A 117 -1.41 -0.36 -16.31
CA ALA A 117 -2.36 0.43 -15.54
C ALA A 117 -3.74 -0.25 -15.51
N ALA A 118 -4.24 -0.69 -16.66
CA ALA A 118 -5.51 -1.39 -16.76
C ALA A 118 -5.50 -2.74 -16.02
N ALA A 119 -4.41 -3.50 -16.11
CA ALA A 119 -4.26 -4.79 -15.42
C ALA A 119 -4.23 -4.61 -13.89
N ALA A 120 -3.41 -3.69 -13.39
CA ALA A 120 -3.36 -3.36 -11.98
C ALA A 120 -4.72 -2.90 -11.45
N ARG A 121 -5.42 -2.02 -12.18
CA ARG A 121 -6.76 -1.57 -11.82
C ARG A 121 -7.76 -2.72 -11.74
N ARG A 122 -7.76 -3.65 -12.70
CA ARG A 122 -8.65 -4.84 -12.67
C ARG A 122 -8.39 -5.69 -11.43
N ILE A 123 -7.12 -5.95 -11.11
CA ILE A 123 -6.72 -6.72 -9.92
C ILE A 123 -7.20 -6.02 -8.65
N ARG A 124 -6.97 -4.71 -8.52
CA ARG A 124 -7.40 -3.89 -7.37
C ARG A 124 -8.91 -3.91 -7.18
N VAL A 125 -9.67 -3.67 -8.26
CA VAL A 125 -11.14 -3.66 -8.24
C VAL A 125 -11.69 -5.03 -7.85
N ARG A 126 -11.11 -6.12 -8.36
CA ARG A 126 -11.50 -7.47 -7.96
C ARG A 126 -11.28 -7.70 -6.46
N GLU A 127 -10.12 -7.29 -5.94
CA GLU A 127 -9.81 -7.43 -4.52
C GLU A 127 -10.75 -6.59 -3.65
N LEU A 128 -11.08 -5.36 -4.05
CA LEU A 128 -12.08 -4.54 -3.37
C LEU A 128 -13.45 -5.23 -3.32
N ARG A 129 -13.91 -5.80 -4.44
CA ARG A 129 -15.17 -6.54 -4.48
C ARG A 129 -15.14 -7.81 -3.61
N ARG A 130 -14.01 -8.53 -3.59
CA ARG A 130 -13.81 -9.68 -2.71
C ARG A 130 -13.92 -9.27 -1.24
N VAL A 131 -13.23 -8.21 -0.86
CA VAL A 131 -13.24 -7.69 0.52
C VAL A 131 -14.61 -7.16 0.90
N ALA A 132 -15.32 -6.47 0.00
CA ALA A 132 -16.69 -6.02 0.22
C ALA A 132 -17.65 -7.19 0.51
N ALA A 133 -17.48 -8.31 -0.19
CA ALA A 133 -18.26 -9.54 -0.01
C ALA A 133 -17.83 -10.36 1.21
N ALA A 134 -16.67 -10.09 1.82
CA ALA A 134 -16.19 -10.83 2.98
C ALA A 134 -17.07 -10.53 4.20
N GLU A 135 -17.40 -11.57 4.97
CA GLU A 135 -18.15 -11.40 6.22
C GLU A 135 -17.34 -10.62 7.25
N HIS A 136 -16.05 -10.93 7.35
CA HIS A 136 -15.13 -10.40 8.34
C HIS A 136 -13.79 -10.04 7.70
N VAL A 137 -13.48 -8.74 7.67
CA VAL A 137 -12.16 -8.25 7.27
C VAL A 137 -11.14 -8.41 8.39
N ALA A 138 -11.56 -8.32 9.64
CA ALA A 138 -10.78 -8.78 10.79
C ALA A 138 -11.58 -9.87 11.49
N HIS A 139 -10.90 -10.88 12.04
CA HIS A 139 -11.57 -11.94 12.79
C HIS A 139 -12.43 -11.31 13.90
N PRO A 140 -13.71 -11.69 14.04
CA PRO A 140 -14.65 -11.00 14.93
C PRO A 140 -14.19 -10.97 16.40
N ASP A 141 -13.49 -12.02 16.82
CA ASP A 141 -13.01 -12.15 18.20
C ASP A 141 -11.75 -11.31 18.51
N THR A 142 -11.09 -10.74 17.49
CA THR A 142 -9.83 -9.98 17.68
C THR A 142 -10.02 -8.84 18.67
N ALA A 143 -11.07 -8.04 18.47
CA ALA A 143 -11.33 -6.88 19.31
C ALA A 143 -11.71 -7.28 20.74
N ALA A 144 -12.53 -8.32 20.88
CA ALA A 144 -12.95 -8.83 22.19
C ALA A 144 -11.76 -9.41 22.97
N PHE A 145 -10.91 -10.18 22.30
CA PHE A 145 -9.71 -10.77 22.87
C PHE A 145 -8.69 -9.71 23.28
N LEU A 146 -8.29 -8.81 22.37
CA LEU A 146 -7.34 -7.74 22.68
C LEU A 146 -7.86 -6.82 23.80
N GLY A 147 -9.16 -6.53 23.79
CA GLY A 147 -9.80 -5.78 24.86
C GLY A 147 -9.80 -6.50 26.20
N HIS A 148 -9.95 -7.83 26.22
CA HIS A 148 -9.82 -8.62 27.45
C HIS A 148 -8.39 -8.56 28.00
N ILE A 149 -7.39 -8.80 27.14
CA ILE A 149 -5.98 -8.74 27.54
C ILE A 149 -5.63 -7.35 28.07
N ALA A 150 -6.01 -6.27 27.38
CA ALA A 150 -5.73 -4.91 27.83
C ALA A 150 -6.33 -4.62 29.23
N ARG A 151 -7.53 -5.12 29.51
CA ARG A 151 -8.16 -4.97 30.84
C ARG A 151 -7.43 -5.77 31.92
N GLU A 152 -7.03 -7.00 31.62
CA GLU A 152 -6.29 -7.84 32.58
C GLU A 152 -4.91 -7.24 32.88
N THR A 153 -4.19 -6.77 31.85
CA THR A 153 -2.91 -6.07 32.01
C THR A 153 -3.06 -4.81 32.88
N ASP A 154 -4.09 -4.00 32.62
CA ASP A 154 -4.36 -2.81 33.43
C ASP A 154 -4.75 -3.16 34.88
N ALA A 155 -5.51 -4.24 35.08
CA ALA A 155 -5.91 -4.71 36.40
C ALA A 155 -4.72 -5.24 37.22
N SER A 156 -3.79 -5.95 36.57
CA SER A 156 -2.52 -6.38 37.15
C SER A 156 -1.71 -5.19 37.69
N LEU A 157 -1.55 -4.14 36.87
CA LEU A 157 -0.90 -2.90 37.29
C LEU A 157 -1.62 -2.21 38.45
N ALA A 158 -2.96 -2.19 38.44
CA ALA A 158 -3.76 -1.61 39.53
C ALA A 158 -3.62 -2.38 40.85
N ARG A 159 -3.30 -3.68 40.80
CA ARG A 159 -2.97 -4.51 41.97
C ARG A 159 -1.53 -4.30 42.46
N GLY A 160 -0.73 -3.49 41.76
CA GLY A 160 0.67 -3.23 42.10
C GLY A 160 1.63 -4.33 41.65
N GLU A 161 1.21 -5.19 40.74
CA GLU A 161 2.07 -6.21 40.16
C GLU A 161 3.14 -5.52 39.30
N VAL A 162 4.41 -5.83 39.58
CA VAL A 162 5.55 -5.28 38.84
C VAL A 162 5.97 -6.28 37.77
N PRO A 163 6.06 -5.86 36.49
CA PRO A 163 6.51 -6.73 35.41
C PRO A 163 7.89 -7.34 35.69
N ALA A 164 8.00 -8.65 35.50
CA ALA A 164 9.29 -9.33 35.45
C ALA A 164 10.06 -8.96 34.16
N ALA A 165 11.38 -9.14 34.15
CA ALA A 165 12.22 -8.82 33.00
C ALA A 165 11.81 -9.59 31.72
N GLU A 166 11.40 -10.86 31.87
CA GLU A 166 10.90 -11.69 30.76
C GLU A 166 9.58 -11.15 30.20
N GLU A 167 8.69 -10.67 31.07
CA GLU A 167 7.40 -10.07 30.67
C GLU A 167 7.59 -8.75 29.95
N LEU A 168 8.58 -7.94 30.35
CA LEU A 168 8.95 -6.70 29.67
C LEU A 168 9.49 -6.97 28.25
N ALA A 169 10.29 -8.03 28.09
CA ALA A 169 10.78 -8.44 26.77
C ALA A 169 9.62 -8.88 25.86
N LEU A 170 8.66 -9.66 26.37
CA LEU A 170 7.48 -10.07 25.62
C LEU A 170 6.56 -8.88 25.29
N ALA A 171 6.37 -7.95 26.23
CA ALA A 171 5.59 -6.74 26.06
C ALA A 171 6.16 -5.85 24.94
N GLU A 172 7.48 -5.75 24.81
CA GLU A 172 8.11 -5.02 23.71
C GLU A 172 7.76 -5.60 22.34
N GLN A 173 7.79 -6.93 22.19
CA GLN A 173 7.45 -7.56 20.91
C GLN A 173 5.96 -7.47 20.60
N ALA A 174 5.12 -7.60 21.64
CA ALA A 174 3.69 -7.42 21.53
C ALA A 174 3.33 -6.00 21.07
N GLU A 175 3.97 -4.97 21.64
CA GLU A 175 3.83 -3.59 21.19
C GLU A 175 4.28 -3.42 19.73
N ALA A 176 5.47 -3.92 19.38
CA ALA A 176 5.99 -3.78 18.02
C ALA A 176 5.08 -4.42 16.96
N ALA A 177 4.46 -5.55 17.29
CA ALA A 177 3.53 -6.21 16.39
C ALA A 177 2.14 -5.54 16.35
N ALA A 178 1.66 -5.04 17.50
CA ALA A 178 0.43 -4.27 17.56
C ALA A 178 0.55 -2.99 16.71
N VAL A 179 1.67 -2.28 16.77
CA VAL A 179 1.95 -1.12 15.90
C VAL A 179 1.93 -1.50 14.41
N ARG A 180 2.49 -2.65 14.02
CA ARG A 180 2.38 -3.13 12.62
C ARG A 180 0.92 -3.42 12.23
N MET A 181 0.13 -3.97 13.15
CA MET A 181 -1.29 -4.24 12.92
C MET A 181 -2.09 -2.94 12.79
N GLU A 182 -1.83 -1.94 13.62
CA GLU A 182 -2.44 -0.60 13.54
C GLU A 182 -2.23 -0.01 12.14
N GLN A 183 -0.98 -0.01 11.67
CA GLN A 183 -0.63 0.49 10.34
C GLN A 183 -1.36 -0.25 9.21
N ARG A 184 -1.47 -1.59 9.31
CA ARG A 184 -2.17 -2.42 8.32
C ARG A 184 -3.66 -2.15 8.29
N LEU A 185 -4.31 -2.08 9.46
CA LEU A 185 -5.75 -1.80 9.58
C LEU A 185 -6.09 -0.39 9.11
N ALA A 186 -5.28 0.61 9.48
CA ALA A 186 -5.42 1.98 9.01
C ALA A 186 -5.27 2.08 7.48
N ALA A 187 -4.25 1.41 6.91
CA ALA A 187 -4.05 1.36 5.46
C ALA A 187 -5.23 0.69 4.76
N LEU A 188 -5.73 -0.43 5.30
CA LEU A 188 -6.88 -1.14 4.75
C LEU A 188 -8.16 -0.29 4.81
N ALA A 189 -8.47 0.33 5.95
CA ALA A 189 -9.62 1.23 6.06
C ALA A 189 -9.51 2.40 5.06
N GLY A 190 -8.33 2.98 4.91
CA GLY A 190 -8.05 4.00 3.91
C GLY A 190 -8.29 3.52 2.47
N ARG A 191 -7.83 2.32 2.12
CA ARG A 191 -8.06 1.70 0.81
C ARG A 191 -9.54 1.50 0.50
N LEU A 192 -10.28 0.97 1.48
CA LEU A 192 -11.71 0.68 1.32
C LEU A 192 -12.50 1.97 1.11
N ARG A 193 -12.18 3.04 1.85
CA ARG A 193 -12.81 4.35 1.64
C ARG A 193 -12.47 4.98 0.29
N ARG A 194 -11.21 4.90 -0.16
CA ARG A 194 -10.82 5.35 -1.50
C ARG A 194 -11.56 4.57 -2.59
N GLY A 195 -11.63 3.24 -2.45
CA GLY A 195 -12.41 2.39 -3.35
C GLY A 195 -13.88 2.77 -3.36
N ALA A 196 -14.49 3.01 -2.18
CA ALA A 196 -15.87 3.47 -2.08
C ALA A 196 -16.09 4.81 -2.80
N ALA A 197 -15.19 5.78 -2.62
CA ALA A 197 -15.26 7.06 -3.31
C ALA A 197 -15.13 6.91 -4.83
N GLU A 198 -14.27 6.02 -5.33
CA GLU A 198 -14.13 5.74 -6.77
C GLU A 198 -15.40 5.15 -7.40
N PHE A 199 -16.18 4.37 -6.64
CA PHE A 199 -17.43 3.78 -7.12
C PHE A 199 -18.66 4.66 -6.88
N ALA A 200 -18.55 5.72 -6.07
CA ALA A 200 -19.68 6.57 -5.67
C ALA A 200 -20.33 7.32 -6.85
N GLU A 201 -19.58 7.56 -7.92
CA GLU A 201 -20.08 8.23 -9.13
C GLU A 201 -20.94 7.31 -10.03
N VAL A 202 -21.02 6.01 -9.71
CA VAL A 202 -21.78 5.01 -10.48
C VAL A 202 -22.98 4.54 -9.66
N GLU A 203 -24.19 4.93 -10.05
CA GLU A 203 -25.42 4.67 -9.30
C GLU A 203 -25.64 3.16 -9.05
N GLU A 204 -25.31 2.33 -10.04
CA GLU A 204 -25.44 0.87 -9.96
C GLU A 204 -24.50 0.23 -8.92
N GLU A 205 -23.44 0.91 -8.50
CA GLU A 205 -22.45 0.43 -7.54
C GLU A 205 -22.74 0.88 -6.09
N ALA A 206 -23.90 1.51 -5.83
CA ALA A 206 -24.26 1.99 -4.48
C ALA A 206 -24.20 0.88 -3.40
N ALA A 207 -24.57 -0.36 -3.75
CA ALA A 207 -24.48 -1.49 -2.83
C ALA A 207 -23.02 -1.87 -2.50
N LEU A 208 -22.12 -1.77 -3.49
CA LEU A 208 -20.69 -2.00 -3.31
C LEU A 208 -20.07 -0.90 -2.45
N VAL A 209 -20.39 0.37 -2.71
CA VAL A 209 -19.97 1.53 -1.91
C VAL A 209 -20.33 1.31 -0.43
N ALA A 210 -21.61 1.03 -0.16
CA ALA A 210 -22.06 0.78 1.21
C ALA A 210 -21.38 -0.44 1.85
N ALA A 211 -21.06 -1.48 1.09
CA ALA A 211 -20.32 -2.64 1.59
C ALA A 211 -18.86 -2.28 1.94
N LEU A 212 -18.17 -1.52 1.09
CA LEU A 212 -16.81 -1.06 1.33
C LEU A 212 -16.73 -0.16 2.57
N GLU A 213 -17.67 0.78 2.73
CA GLU A 213 -17.76 1.63 3.91
C GLU A 213 -18.00 0.82 5.19
N ARG A 214 -18.89 -0.18 5.15
CA ARG A 214 -19.10 -1.10 6.28
C ARG A 214 -17.82 -1.84 6.64
N GLN A 215 -17.07 -2.34 5.66
CA GLN A 215 -15.79 -3.01 5.92
C GLN A 215 -14.73 -2.05 6.47
N ALA A 216 -14.68 -0.81 5.98
CA ALA A 216 -13.81 0.22 6.53
C ALA A 216 -14.12 0.47 8.01
N GLY A 217 -15.40 0.60 8.38
CA GLY A 217 -15.81 0.76 9.77
C GLY A 217 -15.46 -0.44 10.66
N LYS A 218 -15.51 -1.68 10.13
CA LYS A 218 -15.02 -2.86 10.86
C LYS A 218 -13.51 -2.82 11.08
N ALA A 219 -12.75 -2.38 10.07
CA ALA A 219 -11.30 -2.20 10.19
C ALA A 219 -10.96 -1.12 11.24
N ASP A 220 -11.71 -0.01 11.30
CA ASP A 220 -11.54 1.02 12.33
C ASP A 220 -11.85 0.51 13.74
N ALA A 221 -12.92 -0.29 13.88
CA ALA A 221 -13.27 -0.89 15.18
C ALA A 221 -12.17 -1.84 15.67
N ALA A 222 -11.60 -2.63 14.75
CA ALA A 222 -10.43 -3.46 15.06
C ALA A 222 -9.21 -2.60 15.41
N LEU A 223 -8.96 -1.51 14.67
CA LEU A 223 -7.87 -0.57 14.93
C LEU A 223 -7.96 0.00 16.34
N GLY A 224 -9.13 0.49 16.76
CA GLY A 224 -9.31 1.03 18.11
C GLY A 224 -9.06 0.00 19.23
N ALA A 225 -9.37 -1.29 19.00
CA ALA A 225 -9.05 -2.34 19.95
C ALA A 225 -7.55 -2.63 20.04
N VAL A 226 -6.84 -2.60 18.90
CA VAL A 226 -5.38 -2.74 18.87
C VAL A 226 -4.71 -1.53 19.56
N GLU A 227 -5.15 -0.30 19.29
CA GLU A 227 -4.62 0.91 19.93
C GLU A 227 -4.80 0.89 21.45
N ALA A 228 -5.96 0.44 21.94
CA ALA A 228 -6.23 0.28 23.37
C ALA A 228 -5.29 -0.76 24.01
N PHE A 229 -5.06 -1.88 23.32
CA PHE A 229 -4.11 -2.89 23.73
C PHE A 229 -2.67 -2.33 23.76
N THR A 230 -2.21 -1.68 22.69
CA THR A 230 -0.90 -1.03 22.62
C THR A 230 -0.69 -0.03 23.76
N ALA A 231 -1.71 0.77 24.09
CA ALA A 231 -1.66 1.73 25.19
C ALA A 231 -1.57 1.04 26.57
N SER A 232 -2.23 -0.10 26.76
CA SER A 232 -2.09 -0.91 27.97
C SER A 232 -0.68 -1.50 28.10
N VAL A 233 -0.15 -2.09 27.03
CA VAL A 233 1.22 -2.64 27.00
C VAL A 233 2.27 -1.57 27.30
N ARG A 234 2.12 -0.35 26.75
CA ARG A 234 3.02 0.77 27.06
C ARG A 234 3.01 1.16 28.53
N ARG A 235 1.83 1.19 29.17
CA ARG A 235 1.71 1.43 30.62
C ARG A 235 2.36 0.31 31.42
N PHE A 236 2.18 -0.94 31.01
CA PHE A 236 2.82 -2.09 31.63
C PHE A 236 4.35 -1.98 31.58
N ARG A 237 4.92 -1.66 30.40
CA ARG A 237 6.37 -1.44 30.26
C ARG A 237 6.89 -0.29 31.13
N ALA A 238 6.14 0.81 31.20
CA ALA A 238 6.53 1.97 32.01
C ALA A 238 6.59 1.64 33.52
N ALA A 239 5.71 0.76 34.02
CA ALA A 239 5.71 0.33 35.41
C ALA A 239 6.96 -0.48 35.79
N GLY A 240 7.47 -1.33 34.89
CA GLY A 240 8.71 -2.07 35.10
C GLY A 240 9.99 -1.21 35.05
N GLY A 241 9.96 -0.07 34.36
CA GLY A 241 11.08 0.88 34.27
C GLY A 241 11.25 1.82 35.45
N GLY A 242 10.24 1.92 36.34
CA GLY A 242 10.24 2.83 37.50
C GLY A 242 10.91 2.29 38.77
N GLY A 243 11.29 1.02 38.80
CA GLY A 243 11.80 0.32 40.00
C GLY A 243 13.28 0.54 40.35
N GLY A 244 13.94 1.56 39.79
CA GLY A 244 15.35 1.86 40.00
C GLY A 244 15.67 2.70 41.24
N GLY A 245 14.89 2.61 42.32
CA GLY A 245 15.07 3.46 43.50
C GLY A 245 14.56 2.87 44.81
N GLY A 246 15.46 2.17 45.52
CA GLY A 246 15.52 2.13 46.99
C GLY A 246 14.37 1.46 47.75
N GLY A 247 14.53 0.18 48.08
CA GLY A 247 13.73 -0.46 49.12
C GLY A 247 14.08 -1.93 49.29
N ALA A 248 14.89 -2.24 50.29
CA ALA A 248 15.23 -3.60 50.65
C ALA A 248 14.09 -4.28 51.44
N LEU A 249 13.90 -5.58 51.14
CA LEU A 249 13.27 -6.70 51.90
C LEU A 249 11.76 -6.97 51.73
N PRO A 250 11.29 -8.23 51.93
CA PRO A 250 11.98 -9.53 51.87
C PRO A 250 11.37 -10.49 50.82
N VAL A 251 12.14 -11.53 50.47
CA VAL A 251 11.68 -12.70 49.71
C VAL A 251 10.55 -13.39 50.49
N VAL A 252 9.34 -13.36 49.93
CA VAL A 252 8.27 -14.29 50.29
C VAL A 252 8.13 -15.27 49.13
N ALA A 253 8.61 -16.49 49.34
CA ALA A 253 8.21 -17.62 48.52
C ALA A 253 6.71 -17.84 48.74
N GLY A 254 5.90 -17.48 47.75
CA GLY A 254 4.45 -17.68 47.74
C GLY A 254 4.04 -18.27 46.41
N ASP A 255 3.33 -19.40 46.49
CA ASP A 255 2.83 -20.23 45.40
C ASP A 255 2.41 -19.48 44.12
N ALA A 256 2.81 -20.05 42.98
CA ALA A 256 2.20 -19.79 41.69
C ALA A 256 0.72 -20.24 41.73
N GLY A 257 -0.17 -19.32 42.10
CA GLY A 257 -1.61 -19.50 42.01
C GLY A 257 -2.07 -19.61 40.55
N PRO A 258 -3.18 -20.30 40.26
CA PRO A 258 -3.67 -20.59 38.91
C PRO A 258 -4.40 -19.40 38.27
N GLY A 259 -3.79 -18.22 38.32
CA GLY A 259 -4.35 -16.96 37.80
C GLY A 259 -3.45 -16.22 36.79
N ASN A 260 -2.29 -16.76 36.44
CA ASN A 260 -1.42 -16.19 35.43
C ASN A 260 -1.91 -16.56 34.03
N THR A 261 -2.92 -15.84 33.53
CA THR A 261 -3.13 -15.67 32.09
C THR A 261 -1.97 -14.80 31.58
N ASN A 262 -0.80 -15.43 31.55
CA ASN A 262 0.50 -14.82 31.41
C ASN A 262 0.60 -14.18 30.03
N ILE A 263 1.40 -13.12 29.91
CA ILE A 263 1.82 -12.48 28.66
C ILE A 263 2.28 -13.48 27.56
N ALA A 264 2.56 -14.74 27.91
CA ALA A 264 2.70 -15.87 26.97
C ALA A 264 1.49 -16.06 26.02
N ASP A 265 0.25 -15.84 26.48
CA ASP A 265 -0.95 -15.91 25.62
C ASP A 265 -1.02 -14.75 24.62
N ILE A 266 -0.47 -13.59 24.99
CA ILE A 266 -0.30 -12.42 24.10
C ILE A 266 0.61 -12.79 22.93
N TYR A 267 1.67 -13.54 23.21
CA TYR A 267 2.71 -13.88 22.24
C TYR A 267 2.26 -14.93 21.21
N VAL A 268 1.47 -15.92 21.64
CA VAL A 268 0.92 -16.95 20.73
C VAL A 268 -0.09 -16.34 19.76
N VAL A 269 -0.86 -15.33 20.17
CA VAL A 269 -1.89 -14.71 19.32
C VAL A 269 -1.32 -13.66 18.37
N VAL A 270 -0.36 -12.85 18.81
CA VAL A 270 0.33 -11.88 17.96
C VAL A 270 1.06 -12.57 16.79
N ILE A 271 1.71 -13.71 17.05
CA ILE A 271 2.35 -14.52 16.00
C ILE A 271 1.32 -15.29 15.15
N LYS A 272 0.26 -15.85 15.73
CA LYS A 272 -0.79 -16.53 14.95
C LYS A 272 -1.59 -15.57 14.05
N PHE A 273 -1.74 -14.30 14.43
CA PHE A 273 -2.39 -13.28 13.59
C PHE A 273 -1.51 -12.80 12.44
N GLU A 274 -0.19 -12.85 12.55
CA GLU A 274 0.68 -12.66 11.37
C GLU A 274 0.50 -13.78 10.33
N ILE A 275 -0.06 -14.94 10.72
CA ILE A 275 -0.26 -16.12 9.86
C ILE A 275 -1.68 -16.19 9.28
N LEU A 276 -2.70 -15.59 9.93
CA LEU A 276 -4.09 -15.61 9.47
C LEU A 276 -4.43 -14.39 8.59
N HIS A 277 -4.06 -14.53 7.31
CA HIS A 277 -4.56 -13.84 6.12
C HIS A 277 -5.48 -12.62 6.32
N LEU A 278 -4.84 -11.46 6.44
CA LEU A 278 -5.30 -10.18 5.91
C LEU A 278 -4.36 -9.75 4.76
#